data_AF-A0A2H5WTV9-F1
#
_entry.id   AF-A0A2H5WTV9-F1
#
_cell.length_a   1.000
_cell.length_b   1.000
_cell.length_c   1.000
_cell.angle_alpha   90.00
_cell.angle_beta   90.00
_cell.angle_gamma   90.00
#
_symmetry.space_group_name_H-M   'P 1'
#
loop_
_entity.id
_entity.type
_entity.pdbx_description
1 polymer ?
#
loop_
_entity_poly.entity_id
_entity_poly.type
_entity_poly.pdbx_seq_one_letter_code
_entity_poly.pdbx_strand_id
1 'polypeptide(L)'
;MRKPVLSPTRIQTYLTCRVKYYWAYLSPLGRRFRRQNPALALGANLHRVLQVFHQLGGAETLSREQVAHALETLWSAAGFETPAQSEAHKQLGHALMADYYDRQATQPSPSRTLFTEKMLRMDRGDYVLVGRLDRVDEHPDGTLEIIDYKSQREVVTQEQVANDLALYCYALLLQHYYPNRPLWVSIYALRAGEKATVALTRDQLQEFAQLLDDVAQQILHADFETLQPEPIPHCEVCEYLPLCARRFGLTLPL
;
A
#
# COMPACT_ATOMS: atom_id res chain seq x y z
N MET A 1 14.47 16.62 19.03
CA MET A 1 13.07 16.22 18.75
C MET A 1 13.08 15.05 17.77
N ARG A 2 12.08 14.15 17.82
CA ARG A 2 11.97 13.06 16.84
C ARG A 2 11.51 13.64 15.50
N LYS A 3 12.28 13.40 14.42
CA LYS A 3 11.93 13.86 13.07
C LYS A 3 10.52 13.37 12.67
N PRO A 4 9.71 14.20 11.99
CA PRO A 4 8.46 13.78 11.37
C PRO A 4 8.65 12.57 10.45
N VAL A 5 7.69 11.66 10.45
CA VAL A 5 7.72 10.44 9.63
C VAL A 5 6.63 10.52 8.57
N LEU A 6 7.02 10.43 7.30
CA LEU A 6 6.10 10.38 6.17
C LEU A 6 6.10 8.98 5.55
N SER A 7 4.93 8.54 5.12
CA SER A 7 4.72 7.29 4.41
C SER A 7 3.84 7.55 3.18
N PRO A 8 3.83 6.68 2.17
CA PRO A 8 2.99 6.88 0.98
C PRO A 8 1.54 7.16 1.31
N THR A 9 0.94 6.39 2.23
CA THR A 9 -0.44 6.59 2.66
C THR A 9 -0.65 7.95 3.33
N ARG A 10 0.32 8.43 4.14
CA ARG A 10 0.26 9.75 4.77
C ARG A 10 0.31 10.86 3.74
N ILE A 11 1.24 10.78 2.80
CA ILE A 11 1.43 11.75 1.72
C ILE A 11 0.19 11.79 0.83
N GLN A 12 -0.28 10.62 0.37
CA GLN A 12 -1.49 10.51 -0.43
C GLN A 12 -2.71 11.09 0.30
N THR A 13 -2.86 10.82 1.60
CA THR A 13 -3.96 11.39 2.40
C THR A 13 -3.90 12.92 2.43
N TYR A 14 -2.71 13.51 2.57
CA TYR A 14 -2.52 14.96 2.55
C TYR A 14 -2.89 15.55 1.19
N LEU A 15 -2.35 14.98 0.10
CA LEU A 15 -2.62 15.42 -1.27
C LEU A 15 -4.10 15.30 -1.64
N THR A 16 -4.78 14.26 -1.17
CA THR A 16 -6.23 14.10 -1.38
C THR A 16 -7.04 15.08 -0.54
N CYS A 17 -6.72 15.25 0.76
CA CYS A 17 -7.44 16.17 1.63
C CYS A 17 -6.63 16.49 2.89
N ARG A 18 -6.16 17.74 3.00
CA ARG A 18 -5.43 18.27 4.17
C ARG A 18 -6.22 18.11 5.48
N VAL A 19 -7.54 18.25 5.44
CA VAL A 19 -8.41 18.06 6.61
C VAL A 19 -8.48 16.59 7.03
N LYS A 20 -8.57 15.66 6.08
CA LYS A 20 -8.48 14.23 6.37
C LYS A 20 -7.14 13.88 7.00
N TYR A 21 -6.04 14.44 6.49
CA TYR A 21 -4.71 14.25 7.07
C TYR A 21 -4.64 14.71 8.52
N TYR A 22 -5.15 15.92 8.81
CA TYR A 22 -5.24 16.45 10.16
C TYR A 22 -6.00 15.50 11.09
N TRP A 23 -7.21 15.06 10.70
CA TRP A 23 -8.00 14.15 11.53
C TRP A 23 -7.34 12.79 11.71
N ALA A 24 -6.77 12.21 10.65
CA ALA A 24 -6.23 10.86 10.66
C ALA A 24 -4.91 10.73 11.45
N TYR A 25 -4.07 11.78 11.44
CA TYR A 25 -2.69 11.69 11.92
C TYR A 25 -2.31 12.70 13.01
N LEU A 26 -2.96 13.86 13.08
CA LEU A 26 -2.60 14.92 14.04
C LEU A 26 -3.60 15.01 15.19
N SER A 27 -4.89 14.78 14.93
CA SER A 27 -5.93 14.89 15.94
C SER A 27 -6.18 13.59 16.69
N PRO A 28 -6.16 13.59 18.04
CA PRO A 28 -6.61 12.45 18.84
C PRO A 28 -8.07 12.06 18.61
N LEU A 29 -8.92 13.05 18.26
CA LEU A 29 -10.35 12.84 18.05
C LEU A 29 -10.63 11.96 16.83
N GLY A 30 -9.91 12.18 15.73
CA GLY A 30 -10.11 11.43 14.49
C GLY A 30 -9.84 9.93 14.64
N ARG A 31 -8.96 9.52 15.56
CA ARG A 31 -8.73 8.09 15.82
C ARG A 31 -10.01 7.32 16.19
N ARG A 32 -10.99 7.98 16.81
CA ARG A 32 -12.28 7.39 17.20
C ARG A 32 -13.28 7.25 16.04
N PHE A 33 -13.02 7.92 14.92
CA PHE A 33 -13.89 7.92 13.74
C PHE A 33 -13.41 6.96 12.65
N ARG A 34 -12.28 6.28 12.85
CA ARG A 34 -11.80 5.26 11.92
C ARG A 34 -12.84 4.13 11.85
N ARG A 35 -13.35 3.90 10.64
CA ARG A 35 -14.31 2.82 10.37
C ARG A 35 -13.58 1.53 10.07
N GLN A 36 -14.29 0.43 10.29
CA GLN A 36 -13.94 -0.86 9.72
C GLN A 36 -13.94 -0.76 8.19
N ASN A 37 -13.03 -1.49 7.55
CA ASN A 37 -12.93 -1.54 6.10
C ASN A 37 -12.67 -3.00 5.71
N PRO A 38 -13.73 -3.76 5.40
CA PRO A 38 -13.64 -5.18 5.05
C PRO A 38 -12.67 -5.44 3.90
N ALA A 39 -12.60 -4.53 2.94
CA ALA A 39 -11.77 -4.68 1.76
C ALA A 39 -10.28 -4.48 2.06
N LEU A 40 -9.92 -3.55 2.98
CA LEU A 40 -8.58 -3.44 3.53
C LEU A 40 -8.23 -4.62 4.45
N ALA A 41 -9.21 -5.11 5.23
CA ALA A 41 -9.03 -6.28 6.09
C ALA A 41 -8.73 -7.55 5.28
N LEU A 42 -9.45 -7.78 4.18
CA LEU A 42 -9.14 -8.86 3.23
C LEU A 42 -7.71 -8.71 2.69
N GLY A 43 -7.35 -7.53 2.19
CA GLY A 43 -5.99 -7.27 1.69
C GLY A 43 -4.93 -7.61 2.73
N ALA A 44 -5.08 -7.12 3.96
CA ALA A 44 -4.14 -7.42 5.04
C ALA A 44 -4.00 -8.91 5.36
N ASN A 45 -5.09 -9.68 5.30
CA ASN A 45 -5.04 -11.13 5.46
C ASN A 45 -4.30 -11.81 4.31
N LEU A 46 -4.57 -11.42 3.05
CA LEU A 46 -3.89 -11.98 1.88
C LEU A 46 -2.39 -11.69 1.89
N HIS A 47 -1.97 -10.49 2.30
CA HIS A 47 -0.54 -10.15 2.42
C HIS A 47 0.18 -11.04 3.42
N ARG A 48 -0.43 -11.37 4.57
CA ARG A 48 0.19 -12.29 5.55
C ARG A 48 0.44 -13.67 4.94
N VAL A 49 -0.52 -14.19 4.17
CA VAL A 49 -0.37 -15.49 3.50
C VAL A 49 0.69 -15.42 2.41
N LEU A 50 0.65 -14.39 1.56
CA LEU A 50 1.65 -14.14 0.52
C LEU A 50 3.06 -13.97 1.10
N GLN A 51 3.18 -13.32 2.25
CA GLN A 51 4.45 -13.17 2.97
C GLN A 51 5.04 -14.55 3.30
N VAL A 52 4.25 -15.42 3.94
CA VAL A 52 4.68 -16.79 4.29
C VAL A 52 4.96 -17.61 3.03
N PHE A 53 4.08 -17.52 2.02
CA PHE A 53 4.23 -18.24 0.77
C PHE A 53 5.58 -17.97 0.12
N HIS A 54 5.92 -16.69 -0.07
CA HIS A 54 7.17 -16.31 -0.73
C HIS A 54 8.43 -16.46 0.14
N GLN A 55 8.30 -16.37 1.47
CA GLN A 55 9.43 -16.62 2.38
C GLN A 55 9.85 -18.09 2.40
N LEU A 56 8.90 -19.00 2.20
CA LEU A 56 9.14 -20.44 2.22
C LEU A 56 9.47 -21.02 0.84
N GLY A 57 9.65 -20.20 -0.20
CA GLY A 57 10.03 -20.68 -1.54
C GLY A 57 8.85 -20.85 -2.51
N GLY A 58 7.67 -20.35 -2.18
CA GLY A 58 6.52 -20.33 -3.08
C GLY A 58 6.03 -21.73 -3.45
N ALA A 59 5.54 -21.88 -4.69
CA ALA A 59 4.93 -23.11 -5.18
C ALA A 59 5.94 -24.26 -5.38
N GLU A 60 7.24 -23.98 -5.36
CA GLU A 60 8.27 -25.02 -5.40
C GLU A 60 8.38 -25.79 -4.08
N THR A 61 7.98 -25.17 -2.97
CA THR A 61 8.14 -25.73 -1.63
C THR A 61 6.81 -25.99 -0.92
N LEU A 62 5.84 -25.10 -1.09
CA LEU A 62 4.51 -25.22 -0.48
C LEU A 62 3.54 -25.88 -1.44
N SER A 63 2.67 -26.74 -0.92
CA SER A 63 1.50 -27.24 -1.64
C SER A 63 0.32 -26.26 -1.55
N ARG A 64 -0.66 -26.41 -2.43
CA ARG A 64 -1.91 -25.63 -2.41
C ARG A 64 -2.64 -25.76 -1.07
N GLU A 65 -2.66 -26.96 -0.50
CA GLU A 65 -3.29 -27.25 0.80
C GLU A 65 -2.55 -26.54 1.94
N GLN A 66 -1.22 -26.44 1.89
CA GLN A 66 -0.44 -25.71 2.89
C GLN A 66 -0.71 -24.20 2.82
N VAL A 67 -0.92 -23.64 1.61
CA VAL A 67 -1.33 -22.24 1.46
C VAL A 67 -2.73 -22.01 2.02
N ALA A 68 -3.68 -22.90 1.74
CA ALA A 68 -5.03 -22.83 2.31
C ALA A 68 -4.98 -22.93 3.85
N HIS A 69 -4.17 -23.82 4.39
CA HIS A 69 -3.95 -23.94 5.84
C HIS A 69 -3.34 -22.66 6.43
N ALA A 70 -2.35 -22.05 5.76
CA ALA A 70 -1.78 -20.79 6.20
C ALA A 70 -2.83 -19.67 6.26
N LEU A 71 -3.74 -19.60 5.28
CA LEU A 71 -4.85 -18.64 5.32
C LEU A 71 -5.77 -18.90 6.51
N GLU A 72 -6.12 -20.15 6.80
CA GLU A 72 -6.90 -20.51 7.98
C GLU A 72 -6.25 -20.05 9.28
N THR A 73 -4.97 -20.35 9.46
CA THR A 73 -4.21 -20.06 10.68
C THR A 73 -3.96 -18.57 10.89
N LEU A 74 -3.69 -17.82 9.81
CA LEU A 74 -3.30 -16.41 9.88
C LEU A 74 -4.50 -15.45 9.80
N TRP A 75 -5.71 -15.98 9.58
CA TRP A 75 -6.89 -15.15 9.41
C TRP A 75 -7.19 -14.32 10.65
N SER A 76 -7.32 -13.02 10.44
CA SER A 76 -7.80 -12.07 11.44
C SER A 76 -9.16 -11.52 11.02
N ALA A 77 -10.15 -11.69 11.89
CA ALA A 77 -11.48 -11.10 11.73
C ALA A 77 -11.51 -9.57 12.02
N ALA A 78 -10.37 -8.96 12.38
CA ALA A 78 -10.30 -7.53 12.66
C ALA A 78 -10.53 -6.70 11.38
N GLY A 79 -11.45 -5.74 11.47
CA GLY A 79 -11.79 -4.86 10.35
C GLY A 79 -13.02 -5.31 9.54
N PHE A 80 -13.63 -6.44 9.89
CA PHE A 80 -14.96 -6.84 9.43
C PHE A 80 -16.05 -6.41 10.43
N GLU A 81 -17.24 -6.12 9.92
CA GLU A 81 -18.38 -5.66 10.69
C GLU A 81 -19.07 -6.78 11.45
N THR A 82 -19.12 -7.98 10.86
CA THR A 82 -19.79 -9.14 11.44
C THR A 82 -18.99 -10.43 11.23
N PRO A 83 -19.18 -11.46 12.08
CA PRO A 83 -18.57 -12.78 11.86
C PRO A 83 -18.94 -13.39 10.50
N ALA A 84 -20.19 -13.26 10.07
CA ALA A 84 -20.65 -13.76 8.77
C ALA A 84 -19.94 -13.05 7.60
N GLN A 85 -19.73 -11.73 7.69
CA GLN A 85 -18.97 -10.99 6.69
C GLN A 85 -17.49 -11.41 6.67
N SER A 86 -16.88 -11.61 7.84
CA SER A 86 -15.51 -12.15 7.93
C SER A 86 -15.40 -13.50 7.26
N GLU A 87 -16.33 -14.42 7.52
CA GLU A 87 -16.33 -15.76 6.94
C GLU A 87 -16.49 -15.72 5.42
N ALA A 88 -17.40 -14.90 4.89
CA ALA A 88 -17.56 -14.72 3.44
C ALA A 88 -16.28 -14.19 2.77
N HIS A 89 -15.58 -13.25 3.41
CA HIS A 89 -14.30 -12.75 2.89
C HIS A 89 -13.18 -13.79 3.02
N LYS A 90 -13.23 -14.67 4.02
CA LYS A 90 -12.28 -15.76 4.17
C LYS A 90 -12.41 -16.78 3.05
N GLN A 91 -13.63 -17.16 2.70
CA GLN A 91 -13.92 -18.02 1.56
C GLN A 91 -13.44 -17.40 0.23
N LEU A 92 -13.68 -16.10 0.04
CA LEU A 92 -13.10 -15.38 -1.09
C LEU A 92 -11.56 -15.40 -1.05
N GLY A 93 -10.95 -15.24 0.12
CA GLY A 93 -9.50 -15.33 0.30
C GLY A 93 -8.94 -16.67 -0.14
N HIS A 94 -9.63 -17.78 0.17
CA HIS A 94 -9.26 -19.12 -0.29
C HIS A 94 -9.27 -19.23 -1.81
N ALA A 95 -10.32 -18.74 -2.47
CA ALA A 95 -10.40 -18.73 -3.92
C ALA A 95 -9.24 -17.94 -4.55
N LEU A 96 -9.00 -16.72 -4.05
CA LEU A 96 -7.91 -15.87 -4.54
C LEU A 96 -6.52 -16.51 -4.34
N MET A 97 -6.31 -17.20 -3.21
CA MET A 97 -5.01 -17.83 -2.94
C MET A 97 -4.80 -19.14 -3.69
N ALA A 98 -5.87 -19.89 -3.94
CA ALA A 98 -5.84 -21.00 -4.86
C ALA A 98 -5.47 -20.55 -6.29
N ASP A 99 -6.16 -19.54 -6.83
CA ASP A 99 -5.90 -19.04 -8.18
C ASP A 99 -4.48 -18.47 -8.31
N TYR A 100 -4.03 -17.75 -7.28
CA TYR A 100 -2.66 -17.25 -7.23
C TYR A 100 -1.64 -18.40 -7.22
N TYR A 101 -1.85 -19.43 -6.39
CA TYR A 101 -0.98 -20.60 -6.31
C TYR A 101 -0.88 -21.31 -7.66
N ASP A 102 -2.01 -21.63 -8.28
CA ASP A 102 -2.06 -22.39 -9.54
C ASP A 102 -1.30 -21.64 -10.65
N ARG A 103 -1.38 -20.31 -10.69
CA ARG A 103 -0.60 -19.47 -11.62
C ARG A 103 0.90 -19.52 -11.34
N GLN A 104 1.32 -19.40 -10.07
CA GLN A 104 2.74 -19.48 -9.72
C GLN A 104 3.32 -20.87 -9.98
N ALA A 105 2.54 -21.93 -9.77
CA ALA A 105 2.97 -23.31 -10.04
C ALA A 105 3.10 -23.60 -11.53
N THR A 106 2.22 -23.04 -12.37
CA THR A 106 2.24 -23.24 -13.83
C THR A 106 3.20 -22.31 -14.55
N GLN A 107 3.48 -21.14 -14.00
CA GLN A 107 4.36 -20.11 -14.57
C GLN A 107 5.35 -19.62 -13.51
N PRO A 108 6.33 -20.45 -13.13
CA PRO A 108 7.34 -20.06 -12.14
C PRO A 108 8.18 -18.90 -12.68
N SER A 109 8.44 -17.91 -11.82
CA SER A 109 9.33 -16.80 -12.14
C SER A 109 10.79 -17.24 -11.98
N PRO A 110 11.71 -16.84 -12.87
CA PRO A 110 13.15 -17.05 -12.66
C PRO A 110 13.75 -16.12 -11.60
N SER A 111 12.97 -15.18 -11.07
CA SER A 111 13.39 -14.26 -10.02
C SER A 111 13.42 -14.96 -8.65
N ARG A 112 14.32 -14.49 -7.79
CA ARG A 112 14.42 -14.92 -6.39
C ARG A 112 13.80 -13.88 -5.47
N THR A 113 12.88 -14.26 -4.61
CA THR A 113 12.38 -13.39 -3.53
C THR A 113 13.54 -12.97 -2.62
N LEU A 114 13.84 -11.67 -2.54
CA LEU A 114 14.87 -11.13 -1.67
C LEU A 114 14.33 -10.85 -0.26
N PHE A 115 13.12 -10.29 -0.17
CA PHE A 115 12.37 -10.14 1.08
C PHE A 115 10.89 -9.82 0.84
N THR A 116 10.08 -10.03 1.88
CA THR A 116 8.65 -9.69 1.92
C THR A 116 8.31 -8.88 3.17
N GLU A 117 7.27 -8.05 3.07
CA GLU A 117 6.72 -7.19 4.13
C GLU A 117 7.80 -6.38 4.88
N LYS A 118 8.84 -5.94 4.17
CA LYS A 118 10.01 -5.29 4.78
C LYS A 118 9.77 -3.80 4.93
N MET A 119 9.85 -3.32 6.17
CA MET A 119 9.83 -1.89 6.47
C MET A 119 11.20 -1.27 6.20
N LEU A 120 11.27 -0.40 5.20
CA LEU A 120 12.45 0.41 4.89
C LEU A 120 12.26 1.84 5.37
N ARG A 121 13.37 2.53 5.59
CA ARG A 121 13.39 3.93 6.03
C ARG A 121 14.56 4.67 5.40
N MET A 122 14.36 5.95 5.12
CA MET A 122 15.40 6.84 4.59
C MET A 122 15.28 8.19 5.30
N ASP A 123 16.38 8.64 5.90
CA ASP A 123 16.48 10.00 6.44
C ASP A 123 16.63 10.98 5.26
N ARG A 124 15.77 12.01 5.24
CA ARG A 124 15.66 13.01 4.18
C ARG A 124 15.96 14.42 4.70
N GLY A 125 16.69 14.54 5.80
CA GLY A 125 16.96 15.82 6.46
C GLY A 125 15.83 16.17 7.41
N ASP A 126 14.81 16.88 6.91
CA ASP A 126 13.72 17.42 7.76
C ASP A 126 12.68 16.38 8.16
N TYR A 127 12.63 15.25 7.44
CA TYR A 127 11.72 14.15 7.71
C TYR A 127 12.38 12.79 7.46
N VAL A 128 11.68 11.72 7.87
CA VAL A 128 12.05 10.35 7.55
C VAL A 128 10.96 9.75 6.66
N LEU A 129 11.34 9.32 5.45
CA LEU A 129 10.47 8.52 4.59
C LEU A 129 10.47 7.08 5.10
N VAL A 130 9.29 6.48 5.23
CA VAL A 130 9.14 5.05 5.56
C VAL A 130 8.14 4.40 4.62
N GLY A 131 8.37 3.11 4.34
CA GLY A 131 7.48 2.32 3.49
C GLY A 131 7.65 0.84 3.80
N ARG A 132 6.54 0.11 3.77
CA ARG A 132 6.56 -1.35 3.82
C ARG A 132 6.39 -1.85 2.40
N LEU A 133 7.38 -2.58 1.93
CA LEU A 133 7.36 -3.20 0.61
C LEU A 133 6.79 -4.62 0.76
N ASP A 134 5.76 -4.95 0.01
CA ASP A 134 5.08 -6.26 0.12
C ASP A 134 6.00 -7.40 -0.30
N ARG A 135 6.61 -7.28 -1.48
CA ARG A 135 7.61 -8.21 -2.01
C ARG A 135 8.65 -7.48 -2.84
N VAL A 136 9.91 -7.87 -2.68
CA VAL A 136 11.01 -7.50 -3.58
C VAL A 136 11.68 -8.75 -4.10
N ASP A 137 11.75 -8.85 -5.42
CA ASP A 137 12.40 -9.96 -6.12
C ASP A 137 13.69 -9.47 -6.79
N GLU A 138 14.65 -10.38 -6.93
CA GLU A 138 15.89 -10.19 -7.69
C GLU A 138 15.85 -11.08 -8.94
N HIS A 139 15.92 -10.45 -10.11
CA HIS A 139 16.01 -11.13 -11.40
C HIS A 139 17.43 -11.64 -11.69
N PRO A 140 17.61 -12.62 -12.61
CA PRO A 140 18.92 -13.19 -12.91
C PRO A 140 19.98 -12.18 -13.39
N ASP A 141 19.57 -11.08 -14.01
CA ASP A 141 20.43 -9.97 -14.45
C ASP A 141 20.79 -9.00 -13.33
N GLY A 142 20.26 -9.21 -12.12
CA GLY A 142 20.41 -8.32 -10.98
C GLY A 142 19.40 -7.17 -10.94
N THR A 143 18.41 -7.12 -11.81
CA THR A 143 17.32 -6.14 -11.66
C THR A 143 16.51 -6.46 -10.40
N LEU A 144 16.17 -5.45 -9.60
CA LEU A 144 15.25 -5.61 -8.47
C LEU A 144 13.84 -5.20 -8.90
N GLU A 145 12.84 -6.02 -8.57
CA GLU A 145 11.44 -5.72 -8.84
C GLU A 145 10.67 -5.58 -7.52
N ILE A 146 10.04 -4.42 -7.32
CA ILE A 146 9.07 -4.20 -6.24
C ILE A 146 7.70 -4.64 -6.74
N ILE A 147 7.03 -5.51 -6.00
CA ILE A 147 5.73 -6.05 -6.37
C ILE A 147 4.75 -5.71 -5.25
N ASP A 148 3.80 -4.82 -5.54
CA ASP A 148 2.73 -4.40 -4.64
C ASP A 148 1.44 -5.16 -4.99
N TYR A 149 0.83 -5.81 -4.00
CA TYR A 149 -0.37 -6.61 -4.20
C TYR A 149 -1.64 -5.79 -4.00
N LYS A 150 -2.58 -5.90 -4.95
CA LYS A 150 -3.89 -5.26 -4.87
C LYS A 150 -5.00 -6.31 -4.91
N SER A 151 -5.71 -6.47 -3.79
CA SER A 151 -6.81 -7.43 -3.65
C SER A 151 -8.16 -6.96 -4.20
N GLN A 152 -8.28 -5.70 -4.60
CA GLN A 152 -9.54 -5.11 -5.06
C GLN A 152 -9.52 -4.71 -6.55
N ARG A 153 -8.36 -4.71 -7.20
CA ARG A 153 -8.26 -4.31 -8.61
C ARG A 153 -8.64 -5.48 -9.52
N GLU A 154 -9.43 -5.19 -10.54
CA GLU A 154 -9.82 -6.12 -11.60
C GLU A 154 -9.03 -5.93 -12.89
N VAL A 155 -8.37 -4.77 -13.05
CA VAL A 155 -7.48 -4.46 -14.18
C VAL A 155 -6.28 -3.70 -13.64
N VAL A 156 -5.12 -3.95 -14.23
CA VAL A 156 -3.90 -3.18 -13.97
C VAL A 156 -3.21 -2.79 -15.27
N THR A 157 -2.87 -1.51 -15.41
CA THR A 157 -2.17 -0.99 -16.59
C THR A 157 -0.79 -0.43 -16.24
N GLN A 158 0.12 -0.39 -17.21
CA GLN A 158 1.43 0.25 -17.01
C GLN A 158 1.31 1.74 -16.65
N GLU A 159 0.31 2.44 -17.20
CA GLU A 159 0.05 3.84 -16.85
C GLU A 159 -0.30 4.01 -15.37
N GLN A 160 -1.12 3.12 -14.81
CA GLN A 160 -1.43 3.14 -13.38
C GLN A 160 -0.18 2.90 -12.52
N VAL A 161 0.70 1.99 -12.96
CA VAL A 161 1.97 1.69 -12.26
C VAL A 161 2.93 2.89 -12.37
N ALA A 162 3.04 3.51 -13.54
CA ALA A 162 3.93 4.63 -13.81
C ALA A 162 3.56 5.91 -13.04
N ASN A 163 2.32 6.00 -12.54
CA ASN A 163 1.82 7.15 -11.78
C ASN A 163 1.51 6.80 -10.30
N ASP A 164 1.90 5.62 -9.80
CA ASP A 164 1.60 5.21 -8.43
C ASP A 164 2.61 5.81 -7.43
N LEU A 165 2.14 6.75 -6.61
CA LEU A 165 2.96 7.43 -5.60
C LEU A 165 3.62 6.47 -4.61
N ALA A 166 2.95 5.38 -4.23
CA ALA A 166 3.49 4.44 -3.26
C ALA A 166 4.65 3.65 -3.85
N LEU A 167 4.50 3.18 -5.09
CA LEU A 167 5.58 2.50 -5.80
C LEU A 167 6.82 3.37 -5.98
N TYR A 168 6.66 4.66 -6.31
CA TYR A 168 7.80 5.57 -6.41
C TYR A 168 8.48 5.82 -5.06
N CYS A 169 7.70 5.97 -3.97
CA CYS A 169 8.27 6.04 -2.62
C CYS A 169 9.04 4.77 -2.25
N TYR A 170 8.51 3.59 -2.60
CA TYR A 170 9.16 2.31 -2.36
C TYR A 170 10.43 2.15 -3.20
N ALA A 171 10.41 2.59 -4.45
CA ALA A 171 11.57 2.59 -5.33
C ALA A 171 12.68 3.50 -4.80
N LEU A 172 12.35 4.71 -4.32
CA LEU A 172 13.33 5.57 -3.63
C LEU A 172 13.94 4.90 -2.41
N LEU A 173 13.11 4.31 -1.56
CA LEU A 173 13.57 3.59 -0.38
C LEU A 173 14.49 2.44 -0.77
N LEU A 174 14.14 1.66 -1.79
CA LEU A 174 14.95 0.52 -2.22
C LEU A 174 16.27 0.98 -2.87
N GLN A 175 16.22 1.99 -3.74
CA GLN A 175 17.41 2.56 -4.39
C GLN A 175 18.41 3.08 -3.35
N HIS A 176 17.96 3.65 -2.23
CA HIS A 176 18.83 4.08 -1.15
C HIS A 176 19.70 2.95 -0.58
N TYR A 177 19.16 1.74 -0.44
CA TYR A 177 19.90 0.56 0.02
C TYR A 177 20.66 -0.16 -1.09
N TYR A 178 20.23 0.00 -2.35
CA TYR A 178 20.78 -0.67 -3.53
C TYR A 178 21.04 0.32 -4.68
N PRO A 179 21.98 1.29 -4.51
CA PRO A 179 22.09 2.48 -5.37
C PRO A 179 22.46 2.20 -6.83
N ASN A 180 23.05 1.05 -7.13
CA ASN A 180 23.55 0.72 -8.47
C ASN A 180 22.75 -0.35 -9.20
N ARG A 181 21.58 -0.72 -8.68
CA ARG A 181 20.76 -1.80 -9.21
C ARG A 181 19.61 -1.21 -10.05
N PRO A 182 19.33 -1.76 -11.26
CA PRO A 182 18.13 -1.42 -12.00
C PRO A 182 16.88 -1.74 -11.17
N LEU A 183 15.84 -0.93 -11.32
CA LEU A 183 14.60 -1.06 -10.56
C LEU A 183 13.38 -1.16 -11.47
N TRP A 184 12.57 -2.19 -11.24
CA TRP A 184 11.22 -2.30 -11.75
C TRP A 184 10.23 -2.16 -10.61
N VAL A 185 9.06 -1.61 -10.93
CA VAL A 185 7.92 -1.55 -10.01
C VAL A 185 6.72 -2.20 -10.69
N SER A 186 5.95 -2.94 -9.91
CA SER A 186 4.84 -3.73 -10.39
C SER A 186 3.65 -3.65 -9.44
N ILE A 187 2.46 -3.65 -10.04
CA ILE A 187 1.22 -3.92 -9.33
C ILE A 187 0.73 -5.30 -9.77
N TYR A 188 0.40 -6.15 -8.80
CA TYR A 188 -0.24 -7.45 -9.04
C TYR A 188 -1.69 -7.40 -8.55
N ALA A 189 -2.65 -7.48 -9.47
CA ALA A 189 -4.07 -7.53 -9.19
C ALA A 189 -4.48 -8.98 -8.87
N LEU A 190 -4.69 -9.30 -7.58
CA LEU A 190 -4.95 -10.67 -7.13
C LEU A 190 -6.23 -11.27 -7.71
N ARG A 191 -7.29 -10.47 -7.87
CA ARG A 191 -8.58 -10.93 -8.42
C ARG A 191 -8.49 -11.30 -9.89
N ALA A 192 -7.79 -10.48 -10.67
CA ALA A 192 -7.62 -10.71 -12.10
C ALA A 192 -6.50 -11.73 -12.39
N GLY A 193 -5.56 -11.87 -11.46
CA GLY A 193 -4.31 -12.59 -11.69
C GLY A 193 -3.45 -11.90 -12.75
N GLU A 194 -3.51 -10.57 -12.83
CA GLU A 194 -2.79 -9.75 -13.78
C GLU A 194 -1.66 -8.97 -13.10
N LYS A 195 -0.56 -8.75 -13.83
CA LYS A 195 0.58 -7.93 -13.39
C LYS A 195 0.92 -6.93 -14.47
N ALA A 196 1.07 -5.66 -14.07
CA ALA A 196 1.73 -4.66 -14.91
C ALA A 196 3.03 -4.23 -14.25
N THR A 197 4.05 -3.99 -15.07
CA THR A 197 5.42 -3.69 -14.64
C THR A 197 5.95 -2.49 -15.42
N VAL A 198 6.65 -1.60 -14.72
CA VAL A 198 7.33 -0.44 -15.30
C VAL A 198 8.77 -0.41 -14.79
N ALA A 199 9.71 -0.19 -15.71
CA ALA A 199 11.10 0.09 -15.36
C ALA A 199 11.26 1.57 -14.98
N LEU A 200 11.94 1.85 -13.86
CA LEU A 200 12.22 3.21 -13.42
C LEU A 200 13.67 3.56 -13.69
N THR A 201 13.88 4.74 -14.25
CA THR A 201 15.21 5.34 -14.44
C THR A 201 15.63 6.11 -13.20
N ARG A 202 16.95 6.35 -13.08
CA ARG A 202 17.49 7.18 -12.00
C ARG A 202 16.97 8.62 -12.05
N ASP A 203 16.83 9.16 -13.26
CA ASP A 203 16.36 10.53 -13.47
C ASP A 203 14.91 10.68 -13.00
N GLN A 204 14.03 9.74 -13.36
CA GLN A 204 12.64 9.72 -12.85
C GLN A 204 12.57 9.64 -11.32
N LEU A 205 13.43 8.83 -10.70
CA LEU A 205 13.49 8.75 -9.24
C LEU A 205 14.01 10.05 -8.61
N GLN A 206 14.99 10.70 -9.23
CA GLN A 206 15.52 11.98 -8.76
C GLN A 206 14.49 13.11 -8.88
N GLU A 207 13.75 13.17 -9.99
CA GLU A 207 12.63 14.10 -10.17
C GLU A 207 11.54 13.87 -9.12
N PHE A 208 11.13 12.61 -8.93
CA PHE A 208 10.16 12.27 -7.89
C PHE A 208 10.66 12.61 -6.49
N ALA A 209 11.95 12.40 -6.21
CA ALA A 209 12.54 12.80 -4.94
C ALA A 209 12.42 14.31 -4.69
N GLN A 210 12.62 15.14 -5.71
CA GLN A 210 12.44 16.58 -5.55
C GLN A 210 10.98 16.95 -5.28
N LEU A 211 10.04 16.40 -6.06
CA LEU A 211 8.61 16.61 -5.84
C LEU A 211 8.17 16.15 -4.44
N LEU A 212 8.72 15.04 -3.97
CA LEU A 212 8.44 14.49 -2.66
C LEU A 212 8.94 15.42 -1.54
N ASP A 213 10.11 16.04 -1.70
CA ASP A 213 10.62 17.05 -0.76
C ASP A 213 9.70 18.27 -0.71
N ASP A 214 9.25 18.77 -1.87
CA ASP A 214 8.35 19.93 -1.93
C ASP A 214 7.02 19.64 -1.22
N VAL A 215 6.44 18.45 -1.43
CA VAL A 215 5.22 18.02 -0.73
C VAL A 215 5.48 17.82 0.76
N ALA A 216 6.63 17.29 1.15
CA ALA A 216 7.00 17.14 2.55
C ALA A 216 7.07 18.51 3.23
N GLN A 217 7.72 19.50 2.63
CA GLN A 217 7.79 20.86 3.18
C GLN A 217 6.40 21.47 3.34
N GLN A 218 5.51 21.28 2.37
CA GLN A 218 4.10 21.71 2.49
C GLN A 218 3.40 21.05 3.69
N ILE A 219 3.62 19.75 3.93
CA ILE A 219 3.04 19.04 5.08
C ILE A 219 3.60 19.57 6.40
N LEU A 220 4.91 19.80 6.46
CA LEU A 220 5.62 20.21 7.67
C LEU A 220 5.27 21.63 8.11
N HIS A 221 5.06 22.53 7.14
CA HIS A 221 4.74 23.94 7.38
C HIS A 221 3.25 24.28 7.23
N ALA A 222 2.40 23.27 7.00
CA ALA A 222 0.96 23.49 6.89
C ALA A 222 0.38 24.01 8.20
N ASP A 223 -0.31 25.14 8.13
CA ASP A 223 -1.22 25.57 9.18
C ASP A 223 -2.51 24.74 9.10
N PHE A 224 -2.67 23.84 10.07
CA PHE A 224 -3.87 23.01 10.20
C PHE A 224 -4.94 23.63 11.12
N GLU A 225 -4.62 24.73 11.81
CA GLU A 225 -5.55 25.38 12.74
C GLU A 225 -6.56 26.24 12.00
N THR A 226 -6.13 26.90 10.92
CA THR A 226 -6.91 27.85 10.12
C THR A 226 -7.51 27.25 8.84
N LEU A 227 -7.52 25.92 8.69
CA LEU A 227 -8.07 25.24 7.51
C LEU A 227 -9.50 25.71 7.19
N GLN A 228 -9.71 26.07 5.91
CA GLN A 228 -11.02 26.36 5.33
C GLN A 228 -11.29 25.32 4.23
N PRO A 229 -11.86 24.13 4.57
CA PRO A 229 -12.12 23.11 3.57
C PRO A 229 -13.30 23.45 2.67
N GLU A 230 -13.16 23.15 1.38
CA GLU A 230 -14.26 23.06 0.44
C GLU A 230 -14.68 21.60 0.23
N PRO A 231 -15.95 21.33 -0.12
CA PRO A 231 -16.42 19.98 -0.39
C PRO A 231 -15.73 19.43 -1.65
N ILE A 232 -15.26 18.19 -1.55
CA ILE A 232 -14.68 17.43 -2.66
C ILE A 232 -15.45 16.12 -2.85
N PRO A 233 -15.39 15.45 -4.02
CA PRO A 233 -16.13 14.21 -4.25
C PRO A 233 -15.86 13.12 -3.19
N HIS A 234 -14.64 13.05 -2.65
CA HIS A 234 -14.29 12.07 -1.60
C HIS A 234 -15.05 12.28 -0.28
N CYS A 235 -15.67 13.45 -0.05
CA CYS A 235 -16.33 13.77 1.20
C CYS A 235 -17.54 12.87 1.50
N GLU A 236 -18.26 12.40 0.47
CA GLU A 236 -19.48 11.58 0.61
C GLU A 236 -19.21 10.26 1.37
N VAL A 237 -18.05 9.67 1.14
CA VAL A 237 -17.62 8.40 1.74
C VAL A 237 -16.59 8.59 2.85
N CYS A 238 -16.25 9.84 3.19
CA CYS A 238 -15.21 10.15 4.16
C CYS A 238 -15.70 9.92 5.60
N GLU A 239 -14.97 9.09 6.36
CA GLU A 239 -15.32 8.78 7.74
C GLU A 239 -15.30 10.01 8.69
N TYR A 240 -14.61 11.08 8.30
CA TYR A 240 -14.48 12.32 9.08
C TYR A 240 -15.50 13.39 8.72
N LEU A 241 -16.41 13.16 7.76
CA LEU A 241 -17.42 14.15 7.37
C LEU A 241 -18.20 14.74 8.57
N PRO A 242 -18.64 13.95 9.58
CA PRO A 242 -19.29 14.50 10.77
C PRO A 242 -18.41 15.46 11.59
N LEU A 243 -17.09 15.23 11.61
CA LEU A 243 -16.13 16.13 12.25
C LEU A 243 -15.93 17.40 11.42
N CYS A 244 -15.89 17.27 10.10
CA CYS A 244 -15.76 18.42 9.20
C CYS A 244 -16.97 19.34 9.30
N ALA A 245 -18.19 18.80 9.27
CA ALA A 245 -19.43 19.55 9.45
C ALA A 245 -19.44 20.30 10.79
N ARG A 246 -19.02 19.64 11.88
CA ARG A 246 -19.01 20.24 13.22
C ARG A 246 -17.94 21.31 13.40
N ARG A 247 -16.71 21.08 12.92
CA ARG A 247 -15.58 22.00 13.13
C ARG A 247 -15.56 23.16 12.13
N PHE A 248 -15.83 22.87 10.87
CA PHE A 248 -15.65 23.81 9.76
C PHE A 248 -16.97 24.28 9.15
N GLY A 249 -18.13 23.80 9.63
CA GLY A 249 -19.42 24.11 9.02
C GLY A 249 -19.58 23.52 7.61
N LEU A 250 -18.77 22.52 7.25
CA LEU A 250 -18.78 21.95 5.90
C LEU A 250 -20.12 21.26 5.61
N THR A 251 -20.80 21.72 4.57
CA THR A 251 -22.02 21.12 4.01
C THR A 251 -21.74 20.59 2.62
N LEU A 252 -22.21 19.39 2.31
CA LEU A 252 -22.16 18.87 0.94
C LEU A 252 -23.25 19.56 0.09
N PRO A 253 -22.96 19.87 -1.19
CA PRO A 253 -24.00 20.29 -2.12
C PRO A 253 -25.04 19.16 -2.27
N LEU A 254 -26.29 19.55 -2.47
CA LEU A 254 -27.41 18.64 -2.75
C LEU A 254 -27.25 17.93 -4.10
#